data_AF-A0A8D9GZI4-F1
#
_entry.id   AF-A0A8D9GZI4-F1
#
_cell.length_a   1.000
_cell.length_b   1.000
_cell.length_c   1.000
_cell.angle_alpha   90.00
_cell.angle_beta   90.00
_cell.angle_gamma   90.00
#
_symmetry.space_group_name_H-M   'P 1'
#
loop_
_entity.id
_entity.type
_entity.pdbx_description
1 polymer ?
#
loop_
_entity_poly.entity_id
_entity_poly.type
_entity_poly.pdbx_seq_one_letter_code
_entity_poly.pdbx_strand_id
1 'polypeptide(L)'
;MGKKKMDLTYITDGRAREATFNLRTEELKQKLYELHVLCDVDTCAVIYNQYDPNPEVWQSTSEVKSVFEKFEMLSEKEKTCRSVNHEEFLHQMIDKARKKRQKLNDQNKEKYMRELMYRVSQWEHGRFEFKQ
;
A
#
# COMPACT_ATOMS: atom_id res chain seq x y z
N MET A 1 -9.44 -22.04 -0.37
CA MET A 1 -8.46 -21.79 -1.44
C MET A 1 -8.28 -20.28 -1.57
N GLY A 2 -7.19 -19.72 -1.05
CA GLY A 2 -6.96 -18.27 -1.10
C GLY A 2 -6.54 -17.82 -2.49
N LYS A 3 -7.00 -16.65 -2.95
CA LYS A 3 -6.52 -16.04 -4.19
C LYS A 3 -5.00 -15.86 -4.09
N LYS A 4 -4.26 -16.34 -5.10
CA LYS A 4 -2.80 -16.14 -5.19
C LYS A 4 -2.53 -14.63 -5.20
N LYS A 5 -1.58 -14.17 -4.38
CA LYS A 5 -1.13 -12.79 -4.39
C LYS A 5 -0.61 -12.44 -5.80
N MET A 6 -1.16 -11.40 -6.41
CA MET A 6 -0.67 -10.87 -7.68
C MET A 6 0.41 -9.82 -7.42
N ASP A 7 1.43 -9.81 -8.26
CA ASP A 7 2.42 -8.75 -8.30
C ASP A 7 1.81 -7.50 -8.97
N LEU A 8 2.13 -6.31 -8.46
CA LEU A 8 1.66 -5.03 -8.99
C LEU A 8 2.56 -4.58 -10.14
N THR A 9 2.56 -5.34 -11.22
CA THR A 9 3.32 -5.06 -12.46
C THR A 9 2.40 -5.10 -13.67
N TYR A 10 2.84 -4.51 -14.79
CA TYR A 10 2.09 -4.58 -16.03
C TYR A 10 1.85 -6.03 -16.46
N ILE A 11 0.58 -6.40 -16.68
CA ILE A 11 0.20 -7.75 -17.15
C ILE A 11 0.48 -7.81 -18.65
N THR A 12 1.46 -8.62 -19.07
CA THR A 12 1.87 -8.69 -20.48
C THR A 12 0.84 -9.40 -21.38
N ASP A 13 0.21 -10.46 -20.87
CA ASP A 13 -0.88 -11.17 -21.56
C ASP A 13 -2.11 -10.26 -21.72
N GLY A 14 -2.45 -9.94 -22.98
CA GLY A 14 -3.54 -9.04 -23.32
C GLY A 14 -4.91 -9.53 -22.84
N ARG A 15 -5.20 -10.83 -22.96
CA ARG A 15 -6.51 -11.39 -22.55
C ARG A 15 -6.65 -11.39 -21.02
N ALA A 16 -5.58 -11.78 -20.33
CA ALA A 16 -5.56 -11.73 -18.86
C ALA A 16 -5.65 -10.27 -18.36
N ARG A 17 -4.99 -9.34 -19.05
CA ARG A 17 -5.04 -7.90 -18.74
C ARG A 17 -6.45 -7.35 -18.90
N GLU A 18 -7.12 -7.62 -20.02
CA GLU A 18 -8.50 -7.18 -20.28
C GLU A 18 -9.49 -7.75 -19.25
N ALA A 19 -9.44 -9.07 -18.99
CA ALA A 19 -10.31 -9.69 -18.00
C ALA A 19 -10.08 -9.12 -16.59
N THR A 20 -8.82 -8.88 -16.21
CA THR A 20 -8.47 -8.27 -14.92
C THR A 20 -8.92 -6.82 -14.85
N PHE A 21 -8.77 -6.05 -15.93
CA PHE A 21 -9.23 -4.66 -16.01
C PHE A 21 -10.73 -4.57 -15.75
N ASN A 22 -11.55 -5.34 -16.50
CA ASN A 22 -12.99 -5.33 -16.34
C ASN A 22 -13.41 -5.70 -14.90
N LEU A 23 -12.82 -6.77 -14.34
CA LEU A 23 -13.13 -7.18 -12.96
C LEU A 23 -12.76 -6.10 -11.94
N ARG A 24 -11.55 -5.53 -12.04
CA ARG A 24 -11.05 -4.53 -11.07
C ARG A 24 -11.76 -3.20 -11.19
N THR A 25 -12.19 -2.82 -12.39
CA THR A 25 -12.99 -1.61 -12.61
C THR A 25 -14.36 -1.73 -11.92
N GLU A 26 -15.04 -2.86 -12.04
CA GLU A 26 -16.30 -3.10 -11.32
C GLU A 26 -16.08 -3.11 -9.79
N GLU A 27 -15.04 -3.80 -9.30
CA GLU A 27 -14.69 -3.79 -7.87
C GLU A 27 -14.36 -2.38 -7.37
N LEU A 28 -13.67 -1.55 -8.17
CA LEU A 28 -13.34 -0.17 -7.84
C LEU A 28 -14.60 0.69 -7.72
N LYS A 29 -15.52 0.61 -8.68
CA LYS A 29 -16.80 1.34 -8.63
C LYS A 29 -17.61 0.97 -7.40
N GLN A 30 -17.66 -0.31 -7.05
CA GLN A 30 -18.33 -0.76 -5.83
C GLN A 30 -17.69 -0.15 -4.58
N LYS A 31 -16.36 -0.10 -4.51
CA LYS A 31 -15.66 0.52 -3.37
C LYS A 31 -15.85 2.02 -3.29
N LEU A 32 -15.93 2.71 -4.42
CA LEU A 32 -16.26 4.13 -4.46
C LEU A 32 -17.70 4.37 -3.99
N TYR A 33 -18.65 3.54 -4.40
CA TYR A 33 -20.02 3.59 -3.90
C TYR A 33 -20.10 3.39 -2.38
N GLU A 34 -19.43 2.36 -1.86
CA GLU A 34 -19.35 2.12 -0.42
C GLU A 34 -18.75 3.32 0.31
N LEU A 35 -17.68 3.91 -0.22
CA LEU A 35 -17.03 5.09 0.38
C LEU A 35 -17.97 6.30 0.40
N HIS A 36 -18.65 6.56 -0.71
CA HIS A 36 -19.65 7.62 -0.81
C HIS A 36 -20.74 7.46 0.24
N VAL A 37 -21.34 6.27 0.34
CA VAL A 37 -22.47 6.01 1.26
C VAL A 37 -22.03 5.99 2.72
N LEU A 38 -20.89 5.37 3.05
CA LEU A 38 -20.47 5.17 4.44
C LEU A 38 -19.83 6.41 5.05
N CYS A 39 -19.17 7.23 4.24
CA CYS A 39 -18.43 8.39 4.72
C CYS A 39 -19.07 9.73 4.34
N ASP A 40 -20.16 9.72 3.55
CA ASP A 40 -20.84 10.93 3.04
C ASP A 40 -19.85 11.88 2.35
N VAL A 41 -19.07 11.33 1.42
CA VAL A 41 -18.05 12.07 0.65
C VAL A 41 -18.36 12.01 -0.84
N ASP A 42 -18.10 13.12 -1.53
CA ASP A 42 -18.16 13.16 -2.99
C ASP A 42 -17.07 12.27 -3.59
N THR A 43 -17.45 11.29 -4.40
CA THR A 43 -16.51 10.38 -5.08
C THR A 43 -16.82 10.27 -6.56
N CYS A 44 -15.80 10.34 -7.39
CA CYS A 44 -15.93 10.10 -8.83
C CYS A 44 -14.71 9.36 -9.37
N ALA A 45 -14.88 8.68 -10.50
CA ALA A 45 -13.76 8.09 -11.23
C ALA A 45 -13.87 8.32 -12.74
N VAL A 46 -12.72 8.53 -13.36
CA VAL A 46 -12.52 8.54 -14.81
C VAL A 46 -11.47 7.49 -15.13
N ILE A 47 -11.86 6.47 -15.89
CA ILE A 47 -11.07 5.26 -16.11
C ILE A 47 -10.81 5.11 -17.61
N TYR A 48 -9.55 5.08 -17.98
CA TYR A 48 -9.13 4.90 -19.38
C TYR A 48 -8.79 3.44 -19.66
N ASN A 49 -9.31 2.92 -20.77
CA ASN A 49 -8.95 1.62 -21.29
C ASN A 49 -8.04 1.79 -22.51
N GLN A 50 -7.06 0.90 -22.66
CA GLN A 50 -6.20 0.83 -23.85
C GLN A 50 -6.96 0.41 -25.12
N TYR A 51 -8.14 -0.21 -24.97
CA TYR A 51 -8.95 -0.73 -26.08
C TYR A 51 -10.15 0.15 -26.44
N ASP A 52 -10.55 1.05 -25.55
CA ASP A 52 -11.67 1.98 -25.78
C ASP A 52 -11.14 3.41 -25.78
N PRO A 53 -11.32 4.18 -26.88
CA PRO A 53 -10.92 5.57 -26.92
C PRO A 53 -11.71 6.46 -25.95
N ASN A 54 -12.90 6.03 -25.52
CA ASN A 54 -13.72 6.79 -24.58
C ASN A 54 -13.42 6.34 -23.14
N PRO A 55 -13.22 7.29 -22.21
CA PRO A 55 -13.09 6.95 -20.81
C PRO A 55 -14.42 6.47 -20.27
N GLU A 56 -14.36 5.46 -19.41
CA GLU A 56 -15.47 5.08 -18.56
C GLU A 56 -15.56 6.05 -17.38
N VAL A 57 -16.76 6.58 -17.14
CA VAL A 57 -17.02 7.57 -16.08
C VAL A 57 -17.99 6.98 -15.07
N TRP A 58 -17.62 7.02 -13.80
CA TRP A 58 -18.48 6.61 -12.69
C TRP A 58 -18.73 7.81 -11.76
N GLN A 59 -19.88 8.46 -11.96
CA GLN A 59 -21.20 8.20 -11.36
C GLN A 59 -22.24 8.63 -12.41
N SER A 60 -22.23 9.90 -12.75
CA SER A 60 -22.76 10.48 -14.00
C SER A 60 -21.79 11.57 -14.48
N THR A 61 -21.81 11.90 -15.77
CA THR A 61 -20.92 12.94 -16.31
C THR A 61 -21.15 14.32 -15.69
N SER A 62 -22.37 14.61 -15.25
CA SER A 62 -22.71 15.85 -14.51
C SER A 62 -22.15 15.87 -13.09
N GLU A 63 -22.28 14.77 -12.35
CA GLU A 63 -21.75 14.68 -10.98
C GLU A 63 -20.23 14.76 -10.98
N VAL A 64 -19.58 14.03 -11.89
CA VAL A 64 -18.12 14.08 -12.06
C VAL A 64 -17.66 15.51 -12.36
N LYS A 65 -18.33 16.22 -13.28
CA LYS A 65 -18.02 17.64 -13.55
C LYS A 65 -18.16 18.51 -12.29
N SER A 66 -19.23 18.35 -11.53
CA SER A 66 -19.42 19.12 -10.29
C SER A 66 -18.31 18.86 -9.27
N VAL A 67 -17.88 17.60 -9.11
CA VAL A 67 -16.76 17.25 -8.23
C VAL A 67 -15.45 17.87 -8.73
N PHE A 68 -15.20 17.84 -10.05
CA PHE A 68 -14.03 18.50 -10.64
C PHE A 68 -14.05 20.02 -10.45
N GLU A 69 -15.19 20.68 -10.67
CA GLU A 69 -15.34 22.12 -10.45
C GLU A 69 -15.06 22.48 -8.99
N LYS A 70 -15.64 21.75 -8.03
CA LYS A 70 -15.35 21.93 -6.59
C LYS A 70 -13.86 21.72 -6.30
N PHE A 71 -13.25 20.71 -6.90
CA PHE A 71 -11.81 20.44 -6.72
C PHE A 71 -10.95 21.57 -7.30
N GLU A 72 -11.28 22.09 -8.47
CA GLU A 72 -10.55 23.19 -9.12
C GLU A 72 -10.61 24.49 -8.29
N MET A 73 -11.75 24.75 -7.63
CA MET A 73 -11.94 25.89 -6.73
C MET A 73 -11.08 25.84 -5.45
N LEU A 74 -10.53 24.67 -5.08
CA LEU A 74 -9.64 24.56 -3.92
C LEU A 74 -8.30 25.27 -4.18
N SER A 75 -7.69 25.80 -3.12
CA SER A 75 -6.34 26.35 -3.21
C SER A 75 -5.31 25.24 -3.48
N GLU A 76 -4.18 25.58 -4.10
CA GLU A 76 -3.08 24.63 -4.36
C GLU A 76 -2.61 23.91 -3.08
N LYS A 77 -2.62 24.62 -1.95
CA LYS A 77 -2.26 24.04 -0.65
C LYS A 77 -3.27 22.98 -0.19
N GLU A 78 -4.56 23.19 -0.42
CA GLU A 78 -5.60 22.23 -0.07
C GLU A 78 -5.56 21.00 -0.97
N LYS A 79 -5.30 21.21 -2.27
CA LYS A 79 -5.10 20.12 -3.24
C LYS A 79 -3.90 19.25 -2.88
N THR A 80 -2.78 19.86 -2.49
CA THR A 80 -1.52 19.14 -2.22
C THR A 80 -1.42 18.57 -0.81
N CYS A 81 -1.94 19.22 0.23
CA CYS A 81 -1.74 18.73 1.61
C CYS A 81 -2.61 17.53 1.97
N ARG A 82 -3.70 17.29 1.22
CA ARG A 82 -4.63 16.17 1.42
C ARG A 82 -4.60 15.13 0.31
N SER A 83 -3.87 15.37 -0.78
CA SER A 83 -3.66 14.33 -1.79
C SER A 83 -2.46 13.47 -1.41
N VAL A 84 -2.59 12.18 -1.65
CA VAL A 84 -1.47 11.24 -1.67
C VAL A 84 -1.53 10.60 -3.04
N ASN A 85 -0.50 10.80 -3.84
CA ASN A 85 -0.44 10.12 -5.14
C ASN A 85 -0.01 8.65 -4.95
N HIS A 86 -0.22 7.82 -5.97
CA HIS A 86 0.08 6.39 -5.85
C HIS A 86 1.57 6.12 -5.58
N GLU A 87 2.47 6.90 -6.17
CA GLU A 87 3.91 6.78 -5.98
C GLU A 87 4.31 7.08 -4.53
N GLU A 88 3.82 8.18 -3.97
CA GLU A 88 4.01 8.55 -2.56
C GLU A 88 3.49 7.48 -1.62
N PHE A 89 2.30 6.94 -1.89
CA PHE A 89 1.74 5.85 -1.11
C PHE A 89 2.63 4.60 -1.15
N LEU A 90 3.13 4.22 -2.33
CA LEU A 90 4.04 3.09 -2.48
C LEU A 90 5.35 3.32 -1.72
N HIS A 91 5.95 4.51 -1.81
CA HIS A 91 7.13 4.89 -1.04
C HIS A 91 6.88 4.78 0.47
N GLN A 92 5.74 5.29 0.97
CA GLN A 92 5.36 5.15 2.37
C GLN A 92 5.26 3.68 2.81
N MET A 93 4.70 2.81 1.96
CA MET A 93 4.58 1.38 2.24
C MET A 93 5.93 0.67 2.24
N ILE A 94 6.82 1.02 1.31
CA ILE A 94 8.21 0.54 1.26
C ILE A 94 8.94 0.95 2.53
N ASP A 95 8.81 2.20 2.97
CA ASP A 95 9.47 2.68 4.18
C ASP A 95 8.93 2.03 5.44
N LYS A 96 7.61 1.80 5.53
CA LYS A 96 7.02 1.00 6.61
C LYS A 96 7.60 -0.42 6.64
N ALA A 97 7.75 -1.07 5.48
CA ALA A 97 8.36 -2.40 5.39
C ALA A 97 9.83 -2.40 5.81
N ARG A 98 10.60 -1.38 5.37
CA ARG A 98 12.01 -1.19 5.75
C ARG A 98 12.17 -1.00 7.25
N LYS A 99 11.35 -0.14 7.87
CA LYS A 99 11.34 0.07 9.33
C LYS A 99 11.02 -1.22 10.09
N LYS A 100 10.04 -2.00 9.62
CA LYS A 100 9.70 -3.30 10.23
C LYS A 100 10.88 -4.28 10.15
N ARG A 101 11.56 -4.35 9.01
CA ARG A 101 12.76 -5.18 8.83
C ARG A 101 13.89 -4.75 9.77
N GLN A 102 14.13 -3.45 9.88
CA GLN A 102 15.17 -2.90 10.76
C GLN A 102 14.91 -3.29 12.22
N LYS A 103 13.68 -3.11 12.71
CA LYS A 103 13.29 -3.52 14.07
C LYS A 103 13.54 -5.00 14.34
N LEU A 104 13.22 -5.87 13.38
CA LEU A 104 13.47 -7.31 13.52
C LEU A 104 14.97 -7.63 13.57
N ASN A 105 15.78 -6.93 12.77
CA ASN A 105 17.22 -7.09 12.78
C ASN A 105 17.83 -6.67 14.12
N ASP A 106 17.38 -5.55 14.68
CA ASP A 106 17.85 -5.07 15.98
C ASP A 106 17.46 -6.02 17.11
N GLN A 107 16.24 -6.55 17.09
CA GLN A 107 15.80 -7.60 18.02
C GLN A 107 16.63 -8.88 17.91
N ASN A 108 17.01 -9.28 16.70
CA ASN A 108 17.86 -10.45 16.48
C ASN A 108 19.28 -10.23 17.03
N LYS A 109 19.86 -9.04 16.82
CA LYS A 109 21.15 -8.67 17.40
C LYS A 109 21.11 -8.69 18.93
N GLU A 110 20.05 -8.15 19.54
CA GLU A 110 19.88 -8.15 20.98
C GLU A 110 19.78 -9.58 21.56
N LYS A 111 19.04 -10.47 20.89
CA LYS A 111 18.99 -11.90 21.26
C LYS A 111 20.35 -12.57 21.15
N TYR A 112 21.08 -12.35 20.05
CA TYR A 112 22.42 -12.90 19.86
C TYR A 112 23.39 -12.40 20.94
N MET A 113 23.35 -11.11 21.27
CA MET A 113 24.17 -10.52 22.32
C MET A 113 23.86 -11.11 23.69
N ARG A 114 22.58 -11.29 24.04
CA ARG A 114 22.19 -11.97 25.29
C ARG A 114 22.77 -13.39 25.35
N GLU A 115 22.60 -14.16 24.28
CA GLU A 115 23.12 -15.54 24.22
C GLU A 115 24.64 -15.57 24.39
N LEU A 116 25.37 -14.67 23.74
CA LEU A 116 26.82 -14.57 23.86
C LEU A 116 27.23 -14.20 25.29
N MET A 117 26.55 -13.23 25.93
CA MET A 117 26.82 -12.86 27.32
C MET A 117 26.61 -14.04 28.28
N TYR A 118 25.54 -14.80 28.11
CA TYR A 118 25.32 -16.02 28.89
C TYR A 118 26.47 -17.01 28.70
N ARG A 119 26.88 -17.29 27.46
CA ARG A 119 28.00 -18.21 27.19
C ARG A 119 29.31 -17.74 27.78
N VAL A 120 29.64 -16.44 27.67
CA VAL A 120 30.86 -15.86 28.26
C VAL A 120 30.84 -15.97 29.78
N SER A 121 29.72 -15.65 30.42
CA SER A 121 29.56 -15.76 31.87
C SER A 121 29.76 -17.20 32.34
N GLN A 122 29.15 -18.19 31.67
CA GLN A 122 29.35 -19.61 31.98
C GLN A 122 30.82 -20.05 31.77
N TRP A 123 31.46 -19.56 30.71
CA TRP A 123 32.88 -19.80 30.45
C TRP A 123 33.80 -19.23 31.52
N GLU A 124 33.48 -18.06 32.09
CA GLU A 124 34.25 -17.47 33.18
C GLU A 124 34.07 -18.26 34.48
N HIS A 125 32.83 -18.62 34.86
CA HIS A 125 32.56 -19.44 36.05
C HIS A 125 33.28 -20.79 36.01
N GLY A 126 33.23 -21.50 34.88
CA GLY A 126 33.95 -22.77 34.72
C GLY A 126 35.48 -22.60 34.74
N ARG A 127 36.03 -21.42 34.41
CA ARG A 127 37.49 -21.18 34.46
C ARG A 127 38.01 -20.95 35.88
N PHE A 128 37.16 -20.52 36.82
CA PHE A 128 37.52 -20.37 38.23
C PHE A 128 37.56 -21.71 38.98
N GLU A 129 36.74 -22.69 38.58
CA GLU A 129 36.71 -24.02 39.21
C GLU A 129 37.92 -24.90 38.85
N PHE A 130 38.55 -24.69 37.69
CA PHE A 130 39.72 -25.46 37.25
C PHE A 130 41.08 -24.84 37.64
N LYS A 131 41.09 -23.77 38.45
CA LYS A 131 42.32 -23.10 38.93
C LYS A 131 42.59 -23.28 40.44
N GLN A 132 41.80 -24.09 41.14
CA GLN A 132 42.12 -24.61 42.48
C GLN A 132 42.58 -26.06 42.36
#